data_AF-A0A357TJ97-F1
#
_entry.id   AF-A0A357TJ97-F1
#
_cell.length_a   1.000
_cell.length_b   1.000
_cell.length_c   1.000
_cell.angle_alpha   90.00
_cell.angle_beta   90.00
_cell.angle_gamma   90.00
#
_symmetry.space_group_name_H-M   'P 1'
#
loop_
_entity.id
_entity.type
_entity.pdbx_description
1 polymer ?
#
loop_
_entity_poly.entity_id
_entity_poly.type
_entity_poly.pdbx_seq_one_letter_code
_entity_poly.pdbx_strand_id
1 'polypeptide(L)' 'MAAACNLTFCVVGRDARQLAAARALQNSGYTVLGAEGAGQADYILLPMPMDAEAADLARILRAARPGTLAL' A
#
# COMPACT_ATOMS: atom_id res chain seq x y z
N MET A 1 18.77 -9.02 14.97
CA MET A 1 18.14 -9.25 13.65
C MET A 1 16.65 -9.20 13.90
N ALA A 2 16.04 -8.01 13.79
CA ALA A 2 14.63 -7.81 14.14
C ALA A 2 13.80 -8.76 13.27
N ALA A 3 12.87 -9.48 13.89
CA ALA A 3 11.88 -10.25 13.16
C ALA A 3 11.25 -9.30 12.15
N ALA A 4 11.54 -9.51 10.87
CA ALA A 4 10.79 -8.86 9.80
C ALA A 4 9.36 -9.30 10.05
N CYS A 5 8.59 -8.41 10.65
CA CYS A 5 7.17 -8.61 10.83
C CYS A 5 6.67 -8.86 9.41
N ASN A 6 6.02 -10.00 9.17
CA ASN A 6 5.49 -10.40 7.86
C ASN A 6 4.38 -9.45 7.35
N LEU A 7 4.41 -8.19 7.75
CA LEU A 7 3.46 -7.16 7.39
C LEU A 7 3.76 -6.70 5.97
N THR A 8 2.72 -6.76 5.17
CA THR A 8 2.74 -6.40 3.76
C THR A 8 2.06 -5.05 3.57
N PHE A 9 2.73 -4.16 2.83
CA PHE A 9 2.23 -2.82 2.52
C PHE A 9 1.91 -2.72 1.04
N CYS A 10 0.67 -2.43 0.69
CA CYS A 10 0.27 -2.08 -0.67
C CYS A 10 0.43 -0.57 -0.84
N VAL A 11 1.35 -0.15 -1.71
CA VAL A 11 1.48 1.26 -2.07
C VAL A 11 0.72 1.46 -3.38
N VAL A 12 -0.33 2.27 -3.31
CA VAL A 12 -1.20 2.55 -4.46
C VAL A 12 -0.76 3.86 -5.09
N GLY A 13 -0.63 3.87 -6.41
CA GLY A 13 -0.19 5.01 -7.23
C GLY A 13 1.28 4.95 -7.64
N ARG A 14 1.67 5.83 -8.59
CA ARG A 14 3.01 5.85 -9.22
C ARG A 14 3.77 7.16 -9.02
N ASP A 15 3.31 8.00 -8.11
CA ASP A 15 3.95 9.30 -7.86
C ASP A 15 5.27 9.16 -7.09
N ALA A 16 6.13 10.17 -7.21
CA ALA A 16 7.43 10.21 -6.53
C ALA A 16 7.30 10.02 -5.00
N ARG A 17 6.21 10.49 -4.39
CA ARG A 17 5.92 10.32 -2.96
C ARG A 17 5.66 8.86 -2.60
N GLN A 18 4.86 8.15 -3.39
CA GLN A 18 4.56 6.73 -3.20
C GLN A 18 5.80 5.88 -3.44
N LEU A 19 6.60 6.22 -4.46
CA LEU A 19 7.85 5.53 -4.72
C LEU A 19 8.86 5.72 -3.56
N ALA A 20 8.91 6.92 -2.98
CA ALA A 20 9.72 7.20 -1.79
C ALA A 20 9.22 6.42 -0.56
N ALA A 21 7.90 6.37 -0.33
CA ALA A 21 7.30 5.60 0.74
C ALA A 21 7.56 4.09 0.59
N ALA A 22 7.36 3.55 -0.62
CA ALA A 22 7.67 2.16 -0.95
C ALA A 22 9.14 1.83 -0.67
N ARG A 23 10.07 2.71 -1.09
CA ARG A 23 11.50 2.54 -0.79
C ARG A 23 11.79 2.60 0.70
N ALA A 24 11.18 3.52 1.44
CA ALA A 24 11.36 3.61 2.90
C ALA A 24 10.86 2.34 3.62
N LEU A 25 9.73 1.79 3.19
CA LEU A 25 9.18 0.54 3.71
C LEU A 25 10.08 -0.66 3.39
N GLN A 26 10.56 -0.77 2.15
CA GLN A 26 11.52 -1.81 1.73
C GLN A 26 12.83 -1.71 2.52
N ASN A 27 13.36 -0.49 2.69
CA ASN A 27 14.58 -0.25 3.48
C ASN A 27 14.38 -0.59 4.97
N SER A 28 13.14 -0.55 5.45
CA SER A 28 12.78 -0.96 6.82
C SER A 28 12.57 -2.48 6.94
N GLY A 29 12.69 -3.23 5.85
CA GLY A 29 12.53 -4.69 5.81
C GLY A 29 11.09 -5.18 5.62
N TYR A 30 10.15 -4.28 5.26
CA TYR A 30 8.78 -4.66 4.95
C TYR A 30 8.61 -5.08 3.48
N THR A 31 7.63 -5.94 3.23
CA THR A 31 7.26 -6.34 1.87
C THR A 31 6.30 -5.31 1.29
N VAL A 32 6.66 -4.74 0.14
CA VAL A 32 5.82 -3.75 -0.55
C VAL A 32 5.21 -4.36 -1.81
N LEU A 33 3.90 -4.23 -1.94
CA LEU A 33 3.07 -4.71 -3.03
C LEU A 33 2.50 -3.53 -3.81
N GLY A 34 2.24 -3.73 -5.10
CA GLY A 34 1.47 -2.77 -5.91
C GLY A 34 -0.03 -2.92 -5.68
N ALA A 35 -0.83 -2.06 -6.32
CA ALA A 35 -2.30 -2.04 -6.22
C ALA A 35 -2.98 -3.40 -6.46
N GLU A 36 -2.40 -4.27 -7.29
CA GLU A 36 -2.92 -5.63 -7.55
C GLU A 36 -2.81 -6.55 -6.32
N GLY A 37 -1.86 -6.28 -5.42
CA GLY A 37 -1.63 -7.04 -4.19
C GLY A 37 -2.46 -6.55 -2.99
N ALA A 38 -3.35 -5.58 -3.16
CA ALA A 38 -4.15 -5.00 -2.08
C ALA A 38 -4.95 -6.03 -1.27
N GLY A 39 -5.40 -7.12 -1.90
CA GLY A 39 -6.14 -8.18 -1.21
C GLY A 39 -5.31 -9.04 -0.26
N GLN A 40 -3.97 -8.98 -0.36
CA GLN A 40 -3.07 -9.69 0.53
C GLN A 40 -2.40 -8.77 1.55
N ALA A 41 -2.45 -7.45 1.31
CA ALA A 41 -1.78 -6.45 2.11
C ALA A 41 -2.44 -6.24 3.48
N ASP A 42 -1.62 -6.17 4.52
CA ASP A 42 -2.04 -5.81 5.87
C ASP A 42 -2.24 -4.29 6.00
N TYR A 43 -1.50 -3.51 5.20
CA TYR A 43 -1.60 -2.06 5.12
C TYR A 43 -1.75 -1.60 3.68
N ILE A 44 -2.61 -0.61 3.41
CA ILE A 44 -2.70 0.05 2.11
C ILE A 44 -2.37 1.52 2.31
N LEU A 45 -1.31 1.98 1.66
CA LEU A 45 -0.96 3.40 1.58
C LEU A 45 -1.75 4.03 0.44
N LEU A 46 -2.65 4.94 0.79
CA LEU A 46 -3.53 5.60 -0.17
C LEU A 46 -2.86 6.84 -0.79
N PRO A 47 -2.97 7.04 -2.13
CA PRO A 47 -2.72 8.34 -2.72
C PRO A 47 -3.63 9.35 -2.04
N MET A 48 -3.07 10.48 -1.62
CA MET A 48 -3.89 11.64 -1.33
C MET A 48 -4.38 12.19 -2.68
N PRO A 49 -5.67 12.07 -3.01
CA PRO A 49 -6.14 12.36 -4.36
C PRO A 49 -6.21 13.87 -4.57
N MET A 50 -5.82 14.31 -5.77
CA MET A 50 -6.10 15.68 -6.25
C MET A 50 -7.26 15.74 -7.25
N ASP A 51 -7.96 14.62 -7.52
CA ASP A 51 -9.33 14.50 -8.11
C ASP A 51 -9.49 13.27 -9.03
N ALA A 52 -8.41 12.72 -9.61
CA ALA A 52 -8.52 11.72 -10.69
C ALA A 52 -8.50 10.23 -10.26
N GLU A 53 -8.09 9.88 -9.04
CA GLU A 53 -7.85 8.48 -8.62
C GLU A 53 -8.94 7.85 -7.74
N ALA A 54 -10.09 8.52 -7.53
CA ALA A 54 -11.13 8.03 -6.62
C ALA A 54 -11.77 6.70 -7.07
N ALA A 55 -11.85 6.45 -8.38
CA ALA A 55 -12.44 5.22 -8.93
C ALA A 55 -11.52 3.99 -8.72
N ASP A 56 -10.22 4.16 -8.93
CA ASP A 56 -9.24 3.10 -8.67
C ASP A 56 -9.10 2.83 -7.17
N LEU A 57 -9.21 3.88 -6.34
CA LEU A 57 -9.23 3.75 -4.89
C LEU A 57 -10.38 2.85 -4.41
N ALA A 58 -11.60 3.07 -4.88
CA ALA A 58 -12.76 2.26 -4.49
C ALA A 58 -12.59 0.78 -4.89
N ARG A 59 -11.98 0.51 -6.05
CA ARG A 59 -11.67 -0.85 -6.49
C ARG A 59 -10.65 -1.53 -5.58
N ILE A 60 -9.63 -0.80 -5.16
CA ILE A 60 -8.56 -1.31 -4.30
C ILE A 60 -9.07 -1.60 -2.88
N LEU A 61 -9.86 -0.68 -2.31
CA LEU A 61 -10.50 -0.89 -1.00
C LEU A 61 -11.46 -2.08 -1.02
N ARG A 62 -12.15 -2.30 -2.14
CA ARG A 62 -13.03 -3.47 -2.31
C ARG A 62 -12.25 -4.78 -2.44
N ALA A 63 -11.04 -4.74 -2.98
CA ALA A 63 -10.15 -5.89 -3.05
C ALA A 63 -9.44 -6.18 -1.71
N ALA A 64 -9.36 -5.19 -0.81
CA ALA A 64 -8.69 -5.31 0.48
C ALA A 64 -9.34 -6.37 1.37
N ARG A 65 -8.51 -7.06 2.16
CA ARG A 65 -8.98 -8.07 3.13
C ARG A 65 -9.57 -7.40 4.38
N PRO A 66 -10.54 -8.04 5.05
CA PRO A 66 -11.05 -7.55 6.34
C PRO A 66 -9.90 -7.44 7.35
N GLY A 67 -9.77 -6.27 7.98
CA GLY A 67 -8.69 -5.97 8.93
C GLY A 67 -7.47 -5.27 8.33
N THR A 68 -7.43 -5.04 7.01
CA THR A 68 -6.41 -4.18 6.38
C THR A 68 -6.57 -2.74 6.86
N LEU A 69 -5.45 -2.10 7.22
CA LEU A 69 -5.40 -0.70 7.63
C LEU A 69 -5.08 0.20 6.42
N ALA A 70 -5.96 1.14 6.13
CA ALA A 70 -5.72 2.18 5.13
C ALA A 70 -5.07 3.41 5.79
N LEU A 71 -3.94 3.86 5.24
CA LEU A 71 -3.13 4.98 5.74
C LEU A 71 -2.95 6.06 4.67
#